data_AF-A0A0X2NP30-F1
#
_entry.id   AF-A0A0X2NP30-F1
#
_cell.length_a   1.000
_cell.length_b   1.000
_cell.length_c   1.000
_cell.angle_alpha   90.00
_cell.angle_beta   90.00
_cell.angle_gamma   90.00
#
_symmetry.space_group_name_H-M   'P 1'
#
loop_
_entity.id
_entity.type
_entity.pdbx_description
1 polymer ?
#
loop_
_entity_poly.entity_id
_entity_poly.type
_entity_poly.pdbx_seq_one_letter_code
_entity_poly.pdbx_strand_id
1 'polypeptide(L)'
;MPKKVDHDLRRHEIIGSVWRLIADEGIDAVTTRRIAEVTGYSNGLLRYYFPGKDSVITEAYRYVVEATDIRAALSTTERGLAGLRTLALEIMPLDDVRRAEARVALAFWQRALNHSDEAALFATSFSSWRDFFTARFTEAVADGEVAEDTDTAAAVDDLQNLLMGTQITAAFGTPEGNVDRLTALLDRFIARFSPSVQ
;
A
#
# COMPACT_ATOMS: atom_id res chain seq x y z
N MET A 1 -23.16 10.39 -19.64
CA MET A 1 -21.91 9.81 -19.10
C MET A 1 -22.09 8.32 -18.67
N PRO A 2 -22.23 7.32 -19.59
CA PRO A 2 -22.46 5.92 -19.17
C PRO A 2 -21.32 4.93 -19.50
N LYS A 3 -20.64 5.08 -20.64
CA LYS A 3 -19.74 4.04 -21.19
C LYS A 3 -18.37 3.94 -20.51
N LYS A 4 -17.85 5.06 -20.01
CA LYS A 4 -16.53 5.11 -19.32
C LYS A 4 -16.61 4.54 -17.91
N VAL A 5 -17.73 4.78 -17.21
CA VAL A 5 -17.98 4.24 -15.87
C VAL A 5 -18.08 2.71 -15.89
N ASP A 6 -18.78 2.13 -16.88
CA ASP A 6 -18.85 0.68 -17.08
C ASP A 6 -17.46 0.09 -17.43
N HIS A 7 -16.67 0.82 -18.20
CA HIS A 7 -15.31 0.40 -18.56
C HIS A 7 -14.37 0.33 -17.34
N ASP A 8 -14.33 1.39 -16.52
CA ASP A 8 -13.45 1.44 -15.34
C ASP A 8 -13.93 0.46 -14.26
N LEU A 9 -15.25 0.32 -14.07
CA LEU A 9 -15.83 -0.70 -13.19
C LEU A 9 -15.43 -2.11 -13.64
N ARG A 10 -15.49 -2.40 -14.94
CA ARG A 10 -15.11 -3.73 -15.47
C ARG A 10 -13.64 -4.04 -15.23
N ARG A 11 -12.75 -3.06 -15.44
CA ARG A 11 -11.31 -3.23 -15.13
C ARG A 11 -11.14 -3.57 -13.66
N HIS A 12 -11.81 -2.84 -12.78
CA HIS A 12 -11.73 -3.03 -11.35
C HIS A 12 -12.26 -4.43 -10.93
N GLU A 13 -13.38 -4.88 -11.48
CA GLU A 13 -13.92 -6.24 -11.25
C GLU A 13 -12.94 -7.34 -11.66
N ILE A 14 -12.34 -7.21 -12.85
CA ILE A 14 -11.35 -8.17 -13.37
C ILE A 14 -10.14 -8.20 -12.43
N ILE A 15 -9.62 -7.04 -12.04
CA ILE A 15 -8.46 -6.93 -11.17
C ILE A 15 -8.73 -7.44 -9.76
N GLY A 16 -9.91 -7.17 -9.21
CA GLY A 16 -10.35 -7.72 -7.92
C GLY A 16 -10.31 -9.26 -7.88
N SER A 17 -10.43 -9.90 -9.04
CA SER A 17 -10.35 -11.36 -9.18
C SER A 17 -8.93 -11.88 -9.44
N VAL A 18 -8.01 -11.06 -9.96
CA VAL A 18 -6.68 -11.53 -10.40
C VAL A 18 -5.49 -10.91 -9.67
N TRP A 19 -5.67 -9.89 -8.84
CA TRP A 19 -4.54 -9.31 -8.10
C TRP A 19 -3.85 -10.35 -7.21
N ARG A 20 -4.62 -11.29 -6.63
CA ARG A 20 -4.07 -12.43 -5.86
C ARG A 20 -3.24 -13.39 -6.70
N LEU A 21 -3.54 -13.55 -7.99
CA LEU A 21 -2.72 -14.37 -8.89
C LEU A 21 -1.27 -13.87 -8.92
N ILE A 22 -1.07 -12.54 -8.92
CA ILE A 22 0.26 -11.92 -8.87
C ILE A 22 0.96 -12.25 -7.55
N ALA A 23 0.23 -12.19 -6.43
CA ALA A 23 0.79 -12.42 -5.11
C ALA A 23 1.13 -13.90 -4.84
N ASP A 24 0.32 -14.82 -5.37
CA ASP A 24 0.39 -16.25 -5.06
C ASP A 24 1.26 -17.02 -6.06
N GLU A 25 1.11 -16.73 -7.36
CA GLU A 25 1.77 -17.45 -8.45
C GLU A 25 2.88 -16.63 -9.14
N GLY A 26 3.03 -15.36 -8.75
CA GLY A 26 4.04 -14.46 -9.31
C GLY A 26 3.64 -13.84 -10.66
N ILE A 27 4.45 -12.89 -11.12
CA ILE A 27 4.16 -12.12 -12.34
C ILE A 27 4.11 -12.98 -13.60
N ASP A 28 4.84 -14.09 -13.67
CA ASP A 28 4.88 -14.92 -14.87
C ASP A 28 3.63 -15.76 -15.09
N ALA A 29 2.86 -16.01 -14.01
CA ALA A 29 1.54 -16.63 -14.11
C ALA A 29 0.49 -15.70 -14.73
N VAL A 30 0.75 -14.39 -14.79
CA VAL A 30 -0.17 -13.36 -15.32
C VAL A 30 -0.19 -13.39 -16.84
N THR A 31 -0.89 -14.38 -17.38
CA THR A 31 -1.15 -14.54 -18.82
C THR A 31 -2.62 -14.33 -19.12
N THR A 32 -2.97 -13.88 -20.33
CA THR A 32 -4.38 -13.73 -20.74
C THR A 32 -5.17 -15.03 -20.54
N ARG A 33 -4.53 -16.18 -20.78
CA ARG A 33 -5.14 -17.49 -20.56
C ARG A 33 -5.42 -17.74 -19.08
N ARG A 34 -4.44 -17.55 -18.20
CA ARG A 34 -4.61 -17.77 -16.75
C ARG A 34 -5.67 -16.82 -16.17
N ILE A 35 -5.67 -15.55 -16.59
CA ILE A 35 -6.70 -14.58 -16.22
C ILE A 35 -8.08 -15.03 -16.70
N ALA A 36 -8.20 -15.56 -17.92
CA ALA A 36 -9.47 -16.11 -18.43
C ALA A 36 -9.96 -17.31 -17.60
N GLU A 37 -9.06 -18.19 -17.18
CA GLU A 37 -9.38 -19.33 -16.32
C GLU A 37 -9.89 -18.90 -14.94
N VAL A 38 -9.31 -17.84 -14.35
CA VAL A 38 -9.71 -17.30 -13.04
C VAL A 38 -11.02 -16.51 -13.10
N THR A 39 -11.22 -15.73 -14.17
CA THR A 39 -12.30 -14.74 -14.25
C THR A 39 -13.52 -15.21 -15.06
N GLY A 40 -13.36 -16.24 -15.90
CA GLY A 40 -14.37 -16.68 -16.86
C GLY A 40 -14.55 -15.76 -18.08
N TYR A 41 -13.78 -14.66 -18.18
CA TYR A 41 -13.86 -13.76 -19.34
C TYR A 41 -13.11 -14.31 -20.56
N SER A 42 -13.58 -13.92 -21.75
CA SER A 42 -12.94 -14.32 -23.00
C SER A 42 -11.58 -13.63 -23.20
N ASN A 43 -10.64 -14.32 -23.85
CA ASN A 43 -9.32 -13.76 -24.19
C ASN A 43 -9.42 -12.44 -24.97
N GLY A 44 -10.42 -12.30 -25.86
CA GLY A 44 -10.63 -11.08 -26.63
C GLY A 44 -11.03 -9.89 -25.76
N LEU A 45 -11.93 -10.11 -24.79
CA LEU A 45 -12.33 -9.07 -23.83
C LEU A 45 -11.15 -8.68 -22.94
N LEU A 46 -10.40 -9.67 -22.44
CA LEU A 46 -9.25 -9.40 -21.58
C LEU A 46 -8.15 -8.63 -22.31
N ARG A 47 -7.86 -8.93 -23.58
CA ARG A 47 -6.90 -8.15 -24.39
C ARG A 47 -7.36 -6.72 -24.65
N TYR A 48 -8.68 -6.49 -24.74
CA TYR A 48 -9.23 -5.14 -24.91
C TYR A 48 -8.98 -4.27 -23.67
N TYR A 49 -9.18 -4.82 -22.46
CA TYR A 49 -8.91 -4.08 -21.22
C TYR A 49 -7.41 -4.08 -20.86
N PHE A 50 -6.74 -5.22 -20.99
CA PHE A 50 -5.38 -5.44 -20.52
C PHE A 50 -4.50 -5.87 -21.70
N PRO A 51 -3.95 -4.91 -22.48
CA PRO A 51 -3.16 -5.22 -23.68
C PRO A 51 -1.88 -6.03 -23.38
N GLY A 52 -1.45 -6.08 -22.11
CA GLY A 52 -0.33 -6.90 -21.69
C GLY A 52 -0.22 -7.04 -20.17
N LYS A 53 0.72 -7.89 -19.73
CA LYS A 53 1.01 -8.17 -18.32
C LYS A 53 1.23 -6.89 -17.50
N ASP A 54 1.94 -5.92 -18.06
CA ASP A 54 2.28 -4.66 -17.37
C ASP A 54 1.05 -3.83 -17.02
N SER A 55 0.03 -3.84 -17.90
CA SER A 55 -1.24 -3.18 -17.61
C SER A 55 -1.99 -3.86 -16.46
N VAL A 56 -1.89 -5.18 -16.32
CA VAL A 56 -2.49 -5.92 -15.21
C VAL A 56 -1.77 -5.59 -13.90
N ILE A 57 -0.44 -5.57 -13.90
CA ILE A 57 0.37 -5.25 -12.71
C ILE A 57 0.09 -3.82 -12.23
N THR A 58 -0.03 -2.86 -13.15
CA THR A 58 -0.33 -1.47 -12.82
C THR A 58 -1.69 -1.32 -12.15
N GLU A 59 -2.70 -1.98 -12.71
CA GLU A 59 -4.05 -1.88 -12.18
C GLU A 59 -4.18 -2.67 -10.87
N ALA A 60 -3.48 -3.78 -10.72
CA ALA A 60 -3.37 -4.48 -9.45
C ALA A 60 -2.72 -3.59 -8.38
N TYR A 61 -1.67 -2.83 -8.72
CA TYR A 61 -1.09 -1.85 -7.80
C TYR A 61 -2.10 -0.77 -7.40
N ARG A 62 -2.83 -0.18 -8.37
CA ARG A 62 -3.90 0.79 -8.08
C ARG A 62 -4.96 0.20 -7.14
N TYR A 63 -5.37 -1.04 -7.41
CA TYR A 63 -6.37 -1.75 -6.61
C TYR A 63 -5.92 -1.93 -5.16
N VAL A 64 -4.66 -2.33 -4.91
CA VAL A 64 -4.16 -2.53 -3.54
C VAL A 64 -3.91 -1.21 -2.80
N VAL A 65 -3.49 -0.16 -3.50
CA VAL A 65 -3.39 1.19 -2.91
C VAL A 65 -4.78 1.71 -2.55
N GLU A 66 -5.75 1.59 -3.44
CA GLU A 66 -7.14 1.98 -3.18
C GLU A 66 -7.73 1.20 -2.00
N ALA A 67 -7.50 -0.11 -1.92
CA ALA A 67 -7.93 -0.92 -0.78
C ALA A 67 -7.30 -0.45 0.54
N THR A 68 -6.02 -0.07 0.51
CA THR A 68 -5.29 0.48 1.66
C THR A 68 -5.88 1.83 2.08
N ASP A 69 -6.11 2.72 1.12
CA ASP A 69 -6.67 4.06 1.36
C ASP A 69 -8.08 3.98 1.96
N ILE A 70 -8.90 3.04 1.47
CA ILE A 70 -10.24 2.77 2.03
C ILE A 70 -10.14 2.30 3.48
N ARG A 71 -9.26 1.34 3.79
CA ARG A 71 -9.08 0.85 5.16
C ARG A 71 -8.54 1.95 6.08
N ALA A 72 -7.59 2.76 5.61
CA ALA A 72 -7.03 3.89 6.33
C ALA A 72 -8.11 4.94 6.66
N ALA A 73 -8.97 5.27 5.68
CA ALA A 73 -10.07 6.21 5.85
C ALA A 73 -11.15 5.69 6.82
N LEU A 74 -11.43 4.39 6.83
CA LEU A 74 -12.44 3.78 7.71
C LEU A 74 -11.94 3.54 9.14
N SER A 75 -10.64 3.32 9.32
CA SER A 75 -10.04 3.03 10.63
C SER A 75 -9.71 4.30 11.43
N THR A 76 -9.40 5.41 10.76
CA THR A 76 -8.89 6.61 11.43
C THR A 76 -10.02 7.48 11.94
N THR A 77 -10.37 7.29 13.21
CA THR A 77 -11.19 8.25 13.98
C THR A 77 -10.36 9.03 15.00
N GLU A 78 -9.12 8.58 15.24
CA GLU A 78 -8.20 9.14 16.22
C GLU A 78 -7.28 10.19 15.58
N ARG A 79 -6.84 11.14 16.41
CA ARG A 79 -5.87 12.18 16.05
C ARG A 79 -4.47 11.81 16.57
N GLY A 80 -3.48 12.63 16.25
CA GLY A 80 -2.17 12.57 16.90
C GLY A 80 -1.42 11.25 16.66
N LEU A 81 -0.63 10.82 17.64
CA LEU A 81 0.16 9.58 17.56
C LEU A 81 -0.72 8.32 17.50
N ALA A 82 -1.90 8.33 18.12
CA ALA A 82 -2.85 7.22 18.04
C ALA A 82 -3.39 7.06 16.60
N GLY A 83 -3.82 8.16 15.98
CA GLY A 83 -4.22 8.19 14.58
C GLY A 83 -3.08 7.80 13.63
N LEU A 84 -1.85 8.26 13.91
CA LEU A 84 -0.66 7.88 13.15
C LEU A 84 -0.44 6.36 13.19
N ARG A 85 -0.54 5.77 14.38
CA ARG A 85 -0.40 4.33 14.58
C ARG A 85 -1.44 3.55 13.77
N THR A 86 -2.70 3.93 13.88
CA THR A 86 -3.81 3.28 13.18
C THR A 86 -3.60 3.31 11.67
N LEU A 87 -3.22 4.44 11.09
CA LEU A 87 -2.89 4.55 9.66
C LEU A 87 -1.71 3.65 9.25
N ALA A 88 -0.62 3.66 10.03
CA ALA A 88 0.55 2.85 9.74
C ALA A 88 0.22 1.35 9.75
N LEU A 89 -0.62 0.89 10.69
CA LEU A 89 -1.03 -0.52 10.75
C LEU A 89 -1.80 -0.97 9.51
N GLU A 90 -2.61 -0.11 8.89
CA GLU A 90 -3.36 -0.46 7.66
C GLU A 90 -2.46 -0.66 6.43
N ILE A 91 -1.29 -0.02 6.43
CA ILE A 91 -0.26 -0.15 5.36
C ILE A 91 0.66 -1.35 5.62
N MET A 92 0.87 -1.73 6.88
CA MET A 92 1.81 -2.79 7.23
C MET A 92 1.27 -4.20 6.86
N PRO A 93 2.13 -5.12 6.39
CA PRO A 93 1.75 -6.48 5.99
C PRO A 93 1.54 -7.40 7.20
N LEU A 94 0.46 -7.15 7.93
CA LEU A 94 0.16 -7.79 9.23
C LEU A 94 -0.76 -9.02 9.13
N ASP A 95 -1.36 -9.26 7.96
CA ASP A 95 -2.19 -10.44 7.69
C ASP A 95 -1.99 -10.95 6.26
N ASP A 96 -2.66 -12.04 5.91
CA ASP A 96 -2.55 -12.68 4.59
C ASP A 96 -2.91 -11.74 3.44
N VAL A 97 -3.91 -10.87 3.63
CA VAL A 97 -4.33 -9.92 2.60
C VAL A 97 -3.25 -8.87 2.39
N ARG A 98 -2.80 -8.20 3.45
CA ARG A 98 -1.78 -7.14 3.36
C ARG A 98 -0.40 -7.68 2.96
N ARG A 99 -0.09 -8.94 3.26
CA ARG A 99 1.09 -9.64 2.72
C ARG A 99 0.99 -9.88 1.22
N ALA A 100 -0.19 -10.23 0.72
CA ALA A 100 -0.42 -10.36 -0.72
C ALA A 100 -0.31 -8.99 -1.41
N GLU A 101 -0.84 -7.92 -0.80
CA GLU A 101 -0.71 -6.54 -1.29
C GLU A 101 0.76 -6.11 -1.39
N ALA A 102 1.57 -6.42 -0.37
CA ALA A 102 3.01 -6.17 -0.38
C ALA A 102 3.73 -6.84 -1.56
N ARG A 103 3.35 -8.08 -1.92
CA ARG A 103 3.91 -8.79 -3.08
C ARG A 103 3.54 -8.13 -4.40
N VAL A 104 2.31 -7.64 -4.53
CA VAL A 104 1.88 -6.83 -5.69
C VAL A 104 2.67 -5.53 -5.77
N ALA A 105 2.85 -4.84 -4.63
CA ALA A 105 3.63 -3.61 -4.57
C ALA A 105 5.08 -3.83 -5.03
N LEU A 106 5.75 -4.88 -4.55
CA LEU A 106 7.12 -5.21 -4.96
C LEU A 106 7.24 -5.51 -6.45
N ALA A 107 6.28 -6.27 -7.01
CA ALA A 107 6.22 -6.54 -8.45
C ALA A 107 6.07 -5.25 -9.27
N PHE A 108 5.26 -4.32 -8.79
CA PHE A 108 5.10 -3.01 -9.42
C PHE A 108 6.35 -2.12 -9.28
N TRP A 109 6.94 -2.03 -8.09
CA TRP A 109 8.11 -1.19 -7.85
C TRP A 109 9.30 -1.57 -8.72
N GLN A 110 9.57 -2.87 -8.88
CA GLN A 110 10.62 -3.36 -9.80
C GLN A 110 10.46 -2.78 -11.20
N ARG A 111 9.22 -2.68 -11.69
CA ARG A 111 8.93 -2.15 -13.01
C ARG A 111 9.00 -0.62 -13.05
N ALA A 112 8.48 0.04 -12.02
CA ALA A 112 8.46 1.50 -11.90
C ALA A 112 9.87 2.12 -11.98
N LEU A 113 10.91 1.38 -11.58
CA LEU A 113 12.31 1.82 -11.71
C LEU A 113 12.74 2.16 -13.14
N ASN A 114 12.06 1.62 -14.16
CA ASN A 114 12.43 1.78 -15.57
C ASN A 114 11.32 2.40 -16.45
N HIS A 115 10.21 2.83 -15.86
CA HIS A 115 9.07 3.36 -16.61
C HIS A 115 8.50 4.61 -15.91
N SER A 116 8.48 5.74 -16.62
CA SER A 116 8.18 7.06 -16.05
C SER A 116 6.76 7.18 -15.49
N ASP A 117 5.78 6.58 -16.15
CA ASP A 117 4.38 6.72 -15.77
C ASP A 117 4.08 5.97 -14.48
N GLU A 118 4.71 4.83 -14.30
CA GLU A 118 4.66 3.99 -13.11
C GLU A 118 5.44 4.60 -11.95
N ALA A 119 6.60 5.21 -12.24
CA ALA A 119 7.33 6.00 -11.26
C ALA A 119 6.48 7.17 -10.75
N ALA A 120 5.73 7.84 -11.64
CA ALA A 120 4.80 8.90 -11.25
C ALA A 120 3.62 8.38 -10.41
N LEU A 121 3.11 7.19 -10.73
CA LEU A 121 2.06 6.53 -9.94
C LEU A 121 2.55 6.15 -8.53
N PHE A 122 3.75 5.58 -8.43
CA PHE A 122 4.41 5.34 -7.15
C PHE A 122 4.54 6.65 -6.36
N ALA A 123 5.10 7.70 -6.97
CA ALA A 123 5.32 8.99 -6.32
C ALA A 123 4.02 9.64 -5.83
N THR A 124 2.94 9.52 -6.60
CA THR A 124 1.60 10.02 -6.21
C THR A 124 1.10 9.31 -4.96
N SER A 125 1.18 7.98 -4.94
CA SER A 125 0.75 7.18 -3.78
C SER A 125 1.59 7.51 -2.55
N PHE A 126 2.91 7.60 -2.74
CA PHE A 126 3.90 7.92 -1.73
C PHE A 126 3.68 9.32 -1.12
N SER A 127 3.33 10.31 -1.94
CA SER A 127 3.00 11.66 -1.48
C SER A 127 1.68 11.70 -0.72
N SER A 128 0.66 10.96 -1.16
CA SER A 128 -0.63 10.97 -0.46
C SER A 128 -0.52 10.41 0.95
N TRP A 129 0.23 9.32 1.16
CA TRP A 129 0.51 8.80 2.50
C TRP A 129 1.35 9.75 3.35
N ARG A 130 2.32 10.43 2.73
CA ARG A 130 3.10 11.49 3.40
C ARG A 130 2.19 12.57 3.98
N ASP A 131 1.21 13.03 3.21
CA ASP A 131 0.27 14.07 3.65
C ASP A 131 -0.56 13.60 4.86
N PHE A 132 -1.02 12.34 4.85
CA PHE A 132 -1.74 11.76 5.98
C PHE A 132 -0.88 11.69 7.25
N PHE A 133 0.37 11.23 7.14
CA PHE A 133 1.28 11.18 8.30
C PHE A 133 1.64 12.58 8.81
N THR A 134 1.88 13.52 7.90
CA THR A 134 2.17 14.91 8.24
C THR A 134 1.01 15.52 9.03
N ALA A 135 -0.22 15.27 8.60
CA ALA A 135 -1.41 15.74 9.32
C ALA A 135 -1.46 15.16 10.75
N ARG A 136 -1.22 13.86 10.93
CA ARG A 136 -1.22 13.24 12.27
C ARG A 136 -0.10 13.75 13.17
N PHE A 137 1.11 13.95 12.65
CA PHE A 137 2.20 14.56 13.42
C PHE A 137 1.89 16.02 13.80
N THR A 138 1.27 16.78 12.91
CA THR A 138 0.85 18.16 13.18
C THR A 138 -0.17 18.20 14.33
N GLU A 139 -1.14 17.29 14.32
CA GLU A 139 -2.09 17.13 15.43
C GLU A 139 -1.37 16.74 16.72
N ALA A 140 -0.43 15.79 16.66
CA ALA A 140 0.30 15.33 17.84
C ALA A 140 1.13 16.44 18.51
N VAL A 141 1.73 17.34 17.72
CA VAL A 141 2.41 18.53 18.25
C VAL A 141 1.40 19.49 18.88
N ALA A 142 0.29 19.78 18.20
CA ALA A 142 -0.74 20.69 18.71
C ALA A 142 -1.40 20.17 20.00
N ASP A 143 -1.52 18.85 20.14
CA ASP A 143 -2.11 18.18 21.29
C ASP A 143 -1.08 17.93 22.42
N GLY A 144 0.19 18.31 22.21
CA GLY A 144 1.27 18.19 23.21
C GLY A 144 1.83 16.77 23.40
N GLU A 145 1.46 15.83 22.52
CA GLU A 145 1.98 14.46 22.52
C GLU A 145 3.42 14.36 22.01
N VAL A 146 3.83 15.35 21.20
CA VAL A 146 5.15 15.48 20.57
C VAL A 146 5.68 16.87 20.86
N ALA A 147 6.97 16.98 21.17
CA ALA A 147 7.60 18.28 21.45
C ALA A 147 7.57 19.22 20.23
N GLU A 148 7.33 20.52 20.47
CA GLU A 148 7.20 21.54 19.41
C GLU A 148 8.46 21.71 18.55
N ASP A 149 9.64 21.38 19.07
CA ASP A 149 10.92 21.45 18.37
C ASP A 149 11.28 20.18 17.59
N THR A 150 10.39 19.18 17.57
CA THR A 150 10.56 17.97 16.78
C THR A 150 10.55 18.28 15.28
N ASP A 151 11.56 17.79 14.56
CA ASP A 151 11.54 17.81 13.09
C ASP A 151 10.53 16.78 12.56
N THR A 152 9.27 17.20 12.42
CA THR A 152 8.19 16.35 11.96
C THR A 152 8.37 15.90 10.52
N ALA A 153 9.06 16.68 9.69
CA ALA A 153 9.33 16.29 8.30
C ALA A 153 10.29 15.09 8.25
N ALA A 154 11.36 15.13 9.03
CA ALA A 154 12.28 14.00 9.20
C ALA A 154 11.59 12.80 9.85
N ALA A 155 10.71 13.02 10.83
CA ALA A 155 9.94 11.94 11.45
C ALA A 155 9.01 11.22 10.44
N VAL A 156 8.35 11.98 9.56
CA VAL A 156 7.54 11.41 8.47
C VAL A 156 8.40 10.63 7.48
N ASP A 157 9.58 11.16 7.11
CA ASP A 157 10.53 10.45 6.23
C ASP A 157 10.98 9.12 6.83
N ASP A 158 11.33 9.11 8.12
CA ASP A 158 11.70 7.91 8.85
C ASP A 158 10.55 6.88 8.83
N LEU A 159 9.33 7.31 9.18
CA LEU A 159 8.15 6.42 9.21
C LEU A 159 7.90 5.81 7.83
N GLN A 160 7.95 6.65 6.81
CA GLN A 160 7.63 6.23 5.46
C GLN A 160 8.64 5.19 4.94
N ASN A 161 9.94 5.41 5.18
CA ASN A 161 10.97 4.42 4.86
C ASN A 161 10.86 3.15 5.71
N LEU A 162 10.52 3.27 6.99
CA LEU A 162 10.24 2.13 7.86
C LEU A 162 9.12 1.27 7.28
N LEU A 163 8.00 1.88 6.88
CA LEU A 163 6.85 1.19 6.30
C LEU A 163 7.22 0.48 5.00
N MET A 164 8.05 1.07 4.14
CA MET A 164 8.56 0.41 2.93
C MET A 164 9.41 -0.83 3.25
N GLY A 165 10.26 -0.73 4.28
CA GLY A 165 11.05 -1.87 4.75
C GLY A 165 10.19 -3.05 5.20
N THR A 166 9.04 -2.79 5.83
CA THR A 166 8.12 -3.84 6.28
C THR A 166 7.54 -4.66 5.13
N GLN A 167 7.27 -4.04 3.98
CA GLN A 167 6.76 -4.72 2.78
C GLN A 167 7.76 -5.78 2.31
N ILE A 168 9.05 -5.44 2.31
CA ILE A 168 10.14 -6.33 1.89
C ILE A 168 10.29 -7.49 2.87
N THR A 169 10.51 -7.22 4.16
CA THR A 169 10.81 -8.29 5.14
C THR A 169 9.66 -9.28 5.26
N ALA A 170 8.41 -8.80 5.18
CA ALA A 170 7.23 -9.65 5.19
C ALA A 170 7.08 -10.49 3.91
N ALA A 171 7.35 -9.92 2.73
CA ALA A 171 7.22 -10.64 1.47
C ALA A 171 8.24 -11.78 1.33
N PHE A 172 9.47 -11.57 1.80
CA PHE A 172 10.51 -12.59 1.84
C PHE A 172 10.34 -13.62 2.97
N GLY A 173 9.34 -13.43 3.86
CA GLY A 173 9.09 -14.33 4.97
C GLY A 173 10.24 -14.39 5.97
N THR A 174 11.01 -13.30 6.10
CA THR A 174 12.13 -13.26 7.06
C THR A 174 11.58 -13.19 8.49
N PRO A 175 12.36 -13.59 9.51
CA PRO A 175 11.95 -13.43 10.90
C PRO A 175 11.60 -11.98 11.26
N GLU A 176 12.20 -10.98 10.63
CA GLU A 176 11.92 -9.55 10.81
C GLU A 176 10.55 -9.14 10.27
N GLY A 177 10.02 -9.88 9.29
CA GLY A 177 8.70 -9.69 8.70
C GLY A 177 7.55 -10.34 9.49
N ASN A 178 7.81 -10.87 10.69
CA ASN A 178 6.78 -11.40 11.58
C ASN A 178 5.90 -10.28 12.15
N VAL A 179 4.58 -10.53 12.24
CA VAL A 179 3.56 -9.54 12.65
C VAL A 179 3.92 -8.87 13.98
N ASP A 180 4.28 -9.64 15.01
CA ASP A 180 4.57 -9.09 16.34
C ASP A 180 5.80 -8.16 16.31
N ARG A 181 6.81 -8.52 15.50
CA ARG A 181 8.02 -7.70 15.33
C ARG A 181 7.76 -6.43 14.55
N LEU A 182 6.91 -6.51 13.53
CA LEU A 182 6.48 -5.37 12.74
C LEU A 182 5.67 -4.38 13.60
N THR A 183 4.68 -4.86 14.35
CA THR A 183 3.92 -4.00 15.27
C THR A 183 4.81 -3.40 16.36
N ALA A 184 5.69 -4.20 16.97
CA ALA A 184 6.64 -3.69 17.96
C ALA A 184 7.64 -2.68 17.37
N LEU A 185 8.00 -2.80 16.09
CA LEU A 185 8.84 -1.83 15.38
C LEU A 185 8.13 -0.47 15.27
N LEU A 186 6.86 -0.47 14.88
CA LEU A 186 6.05 0.75 14.84
C LEU A 186 5.88 1.36 16.25
N ASP A 187 5.58 0.54 17.25
CA ASP A 187 5.42 1.01 18.63
C ASP A 187 6.70 1.65 19.17
N ARG A 188 7.88 1.06 18.90
CA ARG A 188 9.17 1.66 19.24
C ARG A 188 9.41 2.97 18.50
N PHE A 189 9.03 3.06 17.23
CA PHE A 189 9.16 4.29 16.45
C PHE A 189 8.33 5.43 17.09
N ILE A 190 7.08 5.14 17.46
CA ILE A 190 6.16 6.12 18.07
C ILE A 190 6.65 6.54 19.46
N ALA A 191 7.13 5.59 20.26
CA ALA A 191 7.63 5.85 21.62
C ALA A 191 8.84 6.81 21.67
N ARG A 192 9.52 7.08 20.54
CA ARG A 192 10.59 8.08 20.46
C ARG A 192 10.09 9.51 20.67
N PHE A 193 8.80 9.75 20.42
CA PHE A 193 8.21 11.09 20.43
C PHE A 193 7.40 11.38 21.68
N SER A 194 6.91 10.34 22.37
CA SER A 194 6.20 10.52 23.62
C SER A 194 7.14 11.14 24.67
N PRO A 195 6.74 12.24 25.33
CA PRO A 195 7.56 12.83 26.37
C PRO A 195 7.85 11.78 27.44
N SER A 196 9.13 11.65 27.81
CA SER A 196 9.50 10.81 28.94
C SER A 196 8.71 11.30 30.14
N VAL A 197 7.89 10.43 30.74
CA VAL A 197 7.24 10.73 32.02
C VAL A 197 8.38 10.96 33.01
N GLN A 198 8.61 12.23 33.33
CA GLN A 198 9.57 12.66 34.36
C GLN A 198 8.89 12.63 35.73
#